data_AF-A0A6V7HI26-F1
#
_entry.id   AF-A0A6V7HI26-F1
#
_cell.length_a   1.000
_cell.length_b   1.000
_cell.length_c   1.000
_cell.angle_alpha   90.00
_cell.angle_beta   90.00
_cell.angle_gamma   90.00
#
_symmetry.space_group_name_H-M   'P 1'
#
loop_
_entity.id
_entity.type
_entity.pdbx_description
1 polymer ?
#
loop_
_entity_poly.entity_id
_entity_poly.type
_entity_poly.pdbx_seq_one_letter_code
_entity_poly.pdbx_strand_id
1 'polypeptide(L)' 'MGSDGEQLISVVKWGSVNGQGVEKYTLKNKLGQEVDIVTYGATITSIRTPDKHGKVADIVLGFDNVE' A
#
# COMPACT_ATOMS: atom_id res chain seq x y z
N MET A 1 -23.72 14.32 10.32
CA MET A 1 -22.98 14.03 9.07
C MET A 1 -21.79 13.15 9.42
N GLY A 2 -21.49 12.18 8.57
CA GLY A 2 -20.87 10.90 8.90
C GLY A 2 -19.53 10.99 9.62
N SER A 3 -19.31 10.01 10.49
CA SER A 3 -18.00 9.68 11.04
C SER A 3 -17.06 9.31 9.90
N ASP A 4 -16.20 10.23 9.48
CA ASP A 4 -15.03 9.94 8.65
C ASP A 4 -14.03 9.15 9.50
N GLY A 5 -14.38 7.91 9.82
CA GLY A 5 -13.44 6.95 10.40
C GLY A 5 -12.32 6.77 9.39
N GLU A 6 -11.08 6.97 9.83
CA GLU A 6 -9.89 6.74 8.99
C GLU A 6 -10.04 5.42 8.23
N GLN A 7 -10.07 5.52 6.90
CA GLN A 7 -10.16 4.34 6.05
C GLN A 7 -8.84 3.54 6.18
N LEU A 8 -8.88 2.47 6.98
CA LEU A 8 -7.71 1.64 7.28
C LEU A 8 -7.30 0.73 6.11
N ILE A 9 -8.17 0.57 5.11
CA ILE A 9 -7.92 -0.25 3.91
C ILE A 9 -8.48 0.46 2.69
N SER A 10 -7.64 0.68 1.67
CA SER A 10 -8.08 1.08 0.33
C SER A 10 -7.62 0.08 -0.71
N VAL A 11 -8.41 -0.05 -1.79
CA VAL A 11 -8.12 -0.97 -2.90
C VAL A 11 -8.24 -0.18 -4.20
N VAL A 12 -7.24 -0.29 -5.05
CA VAL A 12 -7.22 0.33 -6.38
C VAL A 12 -6.74 -0.66 -7.43
N LYS A 13 -7.24 -0.52 -8.65
CA LYS A 13 -6.61 -1.19 -9.80
C LYS A 13 -5.21 -0.62 -9.98
N TRP A 14 -4.18 -1.46 -9.96
CA TRP A 14 -2.79 -1.06 -10.07
C TRP A 14 -2.24 -1.25 -11.49
N GLY A 15 -2.65 -2.33 -12.17
CA GLY A 15 -2.20 -2.62 -13.53
C GLY A 15 -2.81 -3.91 -14.08
N SER A 16 -2.13 -4.51 -15.05
CA SER A 16 -2.52 -5.79 -15.66
C SER A 16 -1.29 -6.58 -16.07
N VAL A 17 -1.31 -7.90 -15.88
CA VAL A 17 -0.27 -8.83 -16.37
C VAL A 17 -0.95 -9.89 -17.21
N ASN A 18 -0.51 -10.08 -18.47
CA ASN A 18 -1.09 -11.04 -19.40
C ASN A 18 -2.64 -10.91 -19.56
N GLY A 19 -3.15 -9.69 -19.48
CA GLY A 19 -4.59 -9.41 -19.56
C GLY A 19 -5.38 -9.60 -18.26
N GLN A 20 -4.73 -10.06 -17.18
CA GLN A 20 -5.34 -10.18 -15.86
C GLN A 20 -5.08 -8.93 -15.01
N GLY A 21 -6.14 -8.31 -14.51
CA GLY A 21 -6.04 -7.14 -13.64
C GLY A 21 -5.31 -7.45 -12.33
N VAL A 22 -4.46 -6.52 -11.91
CA VAL A 22 -3.76 -6.54 -10.63
C VAL A 22 -4.31 -5.42 -9.76
N GLU A 23 -4.68 -5.75 -8.53
CA GLU A 23 -5.15 -4.81 -7.53
C GLU A 23 -4.04 -4.52 -6.53
N LYS A 24 -4.02 -3.29 -6.00
CA LYS A 24 -3.18 -2.89 -4.87
C LYS A 24 -4.06 -2.58 -3.68
N TYR A 25 -3.76 -3.22 -2.57
CA TYR A 25 -4.32 -2.97 -1.25
C TYR A 25 -3.35 -2.08 -0.49
N THR A 26 -3.84 -0.98 0.05
CA THR A 26 -3.09 -0.14 0.99
C THR A 26 -3.71 -0.30 2.37
N LEU A 27 -2.93 -0.83 3.31
CA LEU A 27 -3.30 -1.02 4.70
C LEU A 27 -2.67 0.09 5.53
N LYS A 28 -3.46 0.79 6.34
CA LYS A 28 -3.00 1.82 7.27
C LYS A 28 -3.36 1.44 8.69
N ASN A 29 -2.53 1.86 9.65
CA ASN A 29 -2.89 1.79 11.05
C ASN A 29 -2.78 3.16 11.74
N LYS A 30 -3.32 3.23 12.96
CA LYS A 30 -3.34 4.46 13.78
C LYS A 30 -1.97 4.88 14.32
N LEU A 31 -0.94 4.08 14.08
CA LEU A 31 0.43 4.34 14.53
C LEU A 31 1.32 4.90 13.41
N GLY A 32 0.74 5.25 12.25
CA GLY A 32 1.44 5.88 11.14
C GLY A 32 2.19 4.89 10.23
N GLN A 33 1.88 3.60 10.30
CA GLN A 33 2.41 2.59 9.39
C GLN A 33 1.45 2.38 8.23
N GLU A 34 2.02 2.19 7.04
CA GLU A 34 1.26 1.92 5.82
C GLU A 34 1.97 0.86 4.97
N VAL A 35 1.21 -0.10 4.44
CA VAL A 35 1.74 -1.21 3.64
C VAL A 35 0.95 -1.33 2.35
N ASP A 36 1.65 -1.41 1.23
CA ASP A 36 1.06 -1.72 -0.08
C ASP A 36 1.31 -3.19 -0.45
N ILE A 37 0.25 -3.89 -0.83
CA ILE A 37 0.27 -5.30 -1.23
C ILE A 37 -0.45 -5.43 -2.56
N VAL A 38 0.12 -6.16 -3.52
CA VAL A 38 -0.51 -6.40 -4.83
C VAL A 38 -0.95 -7.85 -4.99
N THR A 39 -2.05 -8.08 -5.71
CA THR A 39 -2.59 -9.43 -5.94
C THR A 39 -1.68 -10.31 -6.79
N TYR A 40 -0.77 -9.70 -7.55
CA TYR A 40 0.24 -10.41 -8.31
C TYR A 40 1.34 -10.96 -7.38
N GLY A 41 1.32 -12.28 -7.17
CA GLY A 41 2.27 -12.97 -6.29
C GLY A 41 2.13 -12.63 -4.80
N ALA A 42 1.07 -11.92 -4.40
CA ALA A 42 0.89 -11.38 -3.04
C ALA A 42 2.08 -10.51 -2.58
N THR A 43 2.66 -9.76 -3.51
CA THR A 43 3.92 -9.03 -3.28
C THR A 43 3.70 -7.77 -2.45
N ILE A 44 4.53 -7.54 -1.44
CA ILE A 44 4.62 -6.25 -0.76
C ILE A 44 5.44 -5.31 -1.63
N THR A 45 4.84 -4.20 -2.06
CA THR A 45 5.52 -3.20 -2.92
C THR A 45 6.02 -2.00 -2.13
N SER A 46 5.50 -1.76 -0.93
CA SER A 46 5.96 -0.66 -0.07
C SER A 46 5.64 -0.92 1.40
N ILE A 47 6.55 -0.51 2.28
CA ILE A 47 6.30 -0.41 3.72
C ILE A 47 6.76 0.97 4.17
N ARG A 48 5.80 1.84 4.45
CA ARG A 48 6.04 3.21 4.94
C ARG A 48 5.95 3.21 6.46
N THR A 49 7.04 3.58 7.12
CA THR A 49 7.13 3.58 8.59
C THR A 49 7.86 4.82 9.11
N PRO A 50 7.42 5.42 10.23
CA PRO A 50 8.12 6.53 10.86
C PRO A 50 9.42 6.08 11.54
N ASP A 51 10.47 6.87 11.42
CA ASP A 51 11.67 6.74 12.24
C ASP A 51 11.48 7.33 13.66
N LYS A 52 12.55 7.35 14.46
CA LYS A 52 12.54 7.91 15.83
C LYS A 52 12.21 9.41 15.90
N HIS A 53 12.25 10.12 14.78
CA HIS A 53 11.90 11.53 14.66
C HIS A 53 10.53 11.73 14.00
N GLY A 54 9.79 10.66 13.72
CA GLY A 54 8.50 10.69 13.05
C GLY A 54 8.59 10.83 11.53
N LYS A 55 9.79 10.78 10.93
CA LYS A 55 9.95 10.88 9.49
C LYS A 55 9.58 9.56 8.84
N VAL A 56 8.54 9.57 8.00
CA VAL A 56 8.10 8.39 7.25
C VAL A 56 8.98 8.15 6.04
N ALA A 57 9.44 6.92 5.86
CA ALA A 57 10.16 6.46 4.68
C ALA A 57 9.68 5.06 4.25
N ASP A 58 9.81 4.77 2.96
CA ASP A 58 9.69 3.40 2.46
C ASP A 58 10.95 2.61 2.77
N ILE A 59 10.79 1.41 3.33
CA ILE A 59 11.89 0.57 3.80
C ILE A 59 12.06 -0.72 2.99
N VAL A 60 11.29 -0.92 1.91
CA VAL A 60 11.45 -2.06 1.01
C VAL A 60 11.89 -1.61 -0.38
N LEU A 61 12.60 -2.50 -1.06
CA LEU A 61 12.89 -2.33 -2.48
C LEU A 61 11.71 -2.87 -3.30
N GLY A 62 11.39 -2.20 -4.39
CA GLY A 62 10.26 -2.57 -5.24
C GLY A 62 10.18 -1.73 -6.50
N PHE A 63 9.05 -1.84 -7.18
CA PHE A 63 8.73 -1.09 -8.38
C PHE A 63 7.44 -0.30 -8.16
N ASP A 64 7.33 0.87 -8.80
CA ASP A 64 6.15 1.74 -8.67
C ASP A 64 4.93 1.20 -9.44
N ASN A 65 5.16 0.34 -10.43
CA ASN A 65 4.15 -0.22 -11.31
C ASN A 65 4.50 -1.68 -11.70
N VAL A 66 3.56 -2.34 -12.38
CA VAL A 66 3.66 -3.75 -12.79
C VAL A 66 4.18 -3.92 -14.24
N GLU A 67 4.39 -2.82 -14.96
CA GLU A 67 4.72 -2.79 -16.40
C GLU A 67 6.23 -2.73 -16.67
#